data_AF-A0A7W0WYD4-F1
#
_entry.id   AF-A0A7W0WYD4-F1
#
_cell.length_a   1.000
_cell.length_b   1.000
_cell.length_c   1.000
_cell.angle_alpha   90.00
_cell.angle_beta   90.00
_cell.angle_gamma   90.00
#
_symmetry.space_group_name_H-M   'P 1'
#
loop_
_entity.id
_entity.type
_entity.pdbx_description
1 polymer ?
#
loop_
_entity_poly.entity_id
_entity_poly.type
_entity_poly.pdbx_seq_one_letter_code
_entity_poly.pdbx_strand_id
1 'polypeptide(L)' 'AAKTFNRKRKVTVAGKTGTLTRSDPFYMEHSWFVGFAPTDKPQLVVSVLLGNPESWHLRGHEAARRLIDKFFAPGRS' A
#
# COMPACT_ATOMS: atom_id res chain seq x y z
N ALA A 1 -35.46 -5.94 -8.92
CA ALA A 1 -34.22 -6.47 -8.32
C ALA A 1 -33.37 -5.29 -7.83
N ALA A 2 -33.23 -5.11 -6.51
CA ALA A 2 -32.36 -4.07 -5.96
C ALA A 2 -30.90 -4.58 -5.98
N LYS A 3 -30.04 -3.92 -6.77
CA LYS A 3 -28.59 -4.18 -6.71
C LYS A 3 -28.06 -3.54 -5.44
N THR A 4 -27.80 -4.33 -4.41
CA THR A 4 -27.09 -3.86 -3.20
C THR A 4 -25.66 -3.49 -3.59
N PHE A 5 -25.39 -2.19 -3.72
CA PHE A 5 -24.03 -1.68 -3.83
C PHE A 5 -23.35 -1.83 -2.48
N ASN A 6 -22.46 -2.82 -2.35
CA ASN A 6 -21.68 -3.02 -1.13
C ASN A 6 -20.75 -1.80 -0.95
N ARG A 7 -21.14 -0.88 -0.05
CA ARG A 7 -20.38 0.34 0.25
C ARG A 7 -19.06 -0.08 0.88
N LYS A 8 -17.96 -0.09 0.11
CA LYS A 8 -16.60 -0.25 0.65
C LYS A 8 -16.45 0.70 1.84
N ARG A 9 -16.23 0.14 3.04
CA ARG A 9 -15.88 0.95 4.22
C ARG A 9 -14.59 1.69 3.90
N LYS A 10 -14.61 3.02 3.97
CA LYS A 10 -13.42 3.84 3.73
C LYS A 10 -12.50 3.71 4.94
N VAL A 11 -11.34 3.07 4.76
CA VAL A 11 -10.29 2.95 5.79
C VAL A 11 -9.41 4.21 5.70
N THR A 12 -9.22 4.90 6.83
CA THR A 12 -8.27 6.02 6.90
C THR A 12 -6.86 5.50 7.13
N VAL A 13 -5.88 6.05 6.42
CA VAL A 13 -4.49 5.60 6.48
C VAL A 13 -3.61 6.80 6.75
N ALA A 14 -2.72 6.68 7.73
CA ALA A 14 -1.63 7.63 7.94
C ALA A 14 -0.31 6.92 7.58
N GLY A 15 0.59 7.63 6.92
CA GLY A 15 1.89 7.07 6.57
C GLY A 15 2.76 8.04 5.80
N LYS A 16 4.00 7.61 5.59
CA LYS A 16 5.02 8.37 4.89
C LYS A 16 5.59 7.53 3.75
N THR A 17 5.77 8.18 2.60
CA THR A 17 6.51 7.64 1.48
C THR A 17 7.97 8.07 1.54
N GLY A 18 8.83 7.27 0.93
CA GLY A 18 10.12 7.74 0.46
C GLY A 18 10.59 6.96 -0.76
N THR A 19 11.60 7.53 -1.40
CA THR A 19 12.17 7.05 -2.65
C THR A 19 13.67 7.25 -2.61
N LEU A 20 14.42 6.29 -3.13
CA LEU A 20 15.86 6.39 -3.33
C LEU A 20 16.20 5.79 -4.67
N THR A 21 16.80 6.59 -5.54
CA THR A 21 17.26 6.13 -6.85
C THR A 21 18.77 6.04 -6.85
N ARG A 22 19.29 4.94 -7.41
CA ARG A 22 20.70 4.73 -7.66
C ARG A 22 20.88 4.38 -9.13
N SER A 23 21.87 4.95 -9.79
CA SER A 23 22.14 4.68 -11.22
C SER A 23 23.46 3.96 -11.48
N ASP A 24 24.37 3.93 -10.52
CA ASP A 24 25.69 3.28 -10.62
C ASP A 24 25.82 2.18 -9.56
N PRO A 25 26.22 0.93 -9.88
CA PRO A 25 26.64 0.45 -11.20
C PRO A 25 25.47 0.12 -12.15
N PHE A 26 24.25 0.03 -11.65
CA PHE A 26 23.03 -0.20 -12.43
C PHE A 26 21.88 0.61 -11.86
N TYR A 27 20.89 0.92 -12.70
CA TYR A 27 19.68 1.60 -12.26
C TYR A 27 18.87 0.74 -11.28
N MET A 28 18.51 1.32 -10.14
CA MET A 28 17.61 0.75 -9.16
C MET A 28 16.80 1.86 -8.49
N GLU A 29 15.48 1.80 -8.63
CA GLU A 29 14.55 2.64 -7.88
C GLU A 29 14.09 1.87 -6.64
N HIS A 30 14.39 2.40 -5.45
CA HIS A 30 13.77 1.96 -4.23
C HIS A 30 12.60 2.88 -3.90
N SER A 31 11.45 2.28 -3.60
CA SER A 31 10.30 2.99 -3.07
C SER A 31 9.81 2.32 -1.80
N TRP A 32 9.43 3.12 -0.82
CA TRP A 32 8.89 2.59 0.42
C TRP A 32 7.67 3.35 0.90
N PHE A 33 6.89 2.66 1.72
CA PHE A 33 5.80 3.21 2.48
C PHE A 33 5.83 2.61 3.88
N VAL A 34 5.74 3.46 4.89
CA VAL A 34 5.52 3.04 6.28
C VAL A 34 4.30 3.78 6.79
N GLY A 35 3.34 3.05 7.37
CA GLY A 35 2.11 3.64 7.86
C GLY A 35 1.25 2.68 8.67
N PHE A 36 0.12 3.18 9.12
CA PHE A 36 -0.85 2.44 9.91
C PHE A 36 -2.28 2.81 9.55
N ALA A 37 -3.21 1.91 9.88
CA ALA A 37 -4.63 2.07 9.62
C ALA A 37 -5.49 1.25 10.62
N PRO A 38 -6.72 1.70 10.93
CA PRO A 38 -7.26 3.06 10.78
C PRO A 38 -6.48 4.14 11.55
N THR A 39 -6.68 5.43 11.23
CA THR A 39 -5.96 6.53 11.92
C THR A 39 -6.46 6.82 13.33
N ASP A 40 -7.74 6.58 13.60
CA ASP A 40 -8.41 6.84 14.87
C ASP A 40 -8.25 5.69 15.87
N LYS A 41 -8.29 4.44 15.38
CA LYS A 41 -8.06 3.22 16.16
C LYS A 41 -7.17 2.26 15.37
N PRO A 42 -5.83 2.42 15.40
CA PRO A 42 -4.92 1.60 14.61
C PRO A 42 -5.07 0.11 14.88
N GLN A 43 -5.17 -0.69 13.82
CA GLN A 43 -5.29 -2.16 13.86
C GLN A 43 -4.22 -2.86 13.02
N LEU A 44 -3.62 -2.16 12.06
CA LEU A 44 -2.61 -2.67 11.15
C LEU A 44 -1.48 -1.64 11.00
N VAL A 45 -0.24 -2.09 11.13
CA VAL A 45 0.97 -1.36 10.71
C VAL A 45 1.51 -2.05 9.45
N VAL A 46 1.89 -1.28 8.45
CA VAL A 46 2.47 -1.77 7.20
C VAL A 46 3.76 -1.02 6.93
N SER A 47 4.83 -1.79 6.65
CA SER A 47 6.09 -1.30 6.11
C SER A 47 6.37 -2.09 4.83
N VAL A 48 6.52 -1.38 3.71
CA VAL A 48 6.86 -1.96 2.41
C VAL A 48 8.10 -1.26 1.88
N LEU A 49 9.08 -2.05 1.46
CA LEU A 49 10.24 -1.59 0.68
C LEU A 49 10.29 -2.43 -0.60
N LEU A 50 10.33 -1.76 -1.75
CA LEU A 50 10.47 -2.38 -3.06
C LEU A 50 11.69 -1.79 -3.74
N GLY A 51 12.54 -2.64 -4.32
CA GLY A 51 13.56 -2.26 -5.29
C GLY A 51 13.10 -2.72 -6.67
N ASN A 52 13.04 -1.80 -7.62
CA ASN A 52 12.61 -2.08 -8.98
C ASN A 52 13.67 -1.67 -10.02
N PRO A 53 13.90 -2.48 -11.07
CA PRO A 53 14.66 -2.11 -12.26
C PRO A 53 13.78 -1.30 -13.23
N GLU A 54 14.38 -0.48 -14.09
CA GLU A 54 13.75 0.61 -14.87
C GLU A 54 12.42 0.30 -15.58
N SER A 55 12.18 -0.94 -16.00
CA SER A 55 11.13 -1.29 -16.97
C SER A 55 9.71 -1.46 -16.42
N TRP A 56 9.52 -1.65 -15.11
CA TRP A 56 8.18 -1.69 -14.49
C TRP A 56 8.26 -1.50 -12.97
N HIS A 57 7.47 -0.57 -12.40
CA HIS A 57 7.57 -0.23 -10.97
C HIS A 57 6.22 -0.26 -10.26
N LEU A 58 5.98 -1.29 -9.45
CA LEU A 58 5.02 -1.21 -8.35
C LEU A 58 5.65 -0.32 -7.27
N ARG A 59 4.95 0.71 -6.82
CA ARG A 59 5.49 1.59 -5.77
C ARG A 59 5.10 1.10 -4.38
N GLY A 60 5.95 1.38 -3.38
CA GLY A 60 5.74 0.93 -2.00
C GLY A 60 4.35 1.29 -1.44
N HIS A 61 3.82 2.47 -1.78
CA HIS A 61 2.49 2.89 -1.35
C HIS A 61 1.34 2.12 -2.04
N GLU A 62 1.52 1.68 -3.28
CA GLU A 62 0.52 0.89 -4.00
C GLU A 62 0.46 -0.53 -3.44
N ALA A 63 1.62 -1.13 -3.17
CA ALA A 63 1.72 -2.41 -2.48
C ALA A 63 1.10 -2.33 -1.07
N ALA A 64 1.43 -1.29 -0.30
CA ALA A 64 0.84 -1.06 1.02
C ALA A 64 -0.69 -0.94 0.95
N ARG A 65 -1.23 -0.21 -0.03
CA ARG A 65 -2.68 -0.13 -0.25
C ARG A 65 -3.31 -1.49 -0.48
N ARG A 66 -2.71 -2.36 -1.32
CA ARG A 66 -3.24 -3.70 -1.58
C ARG A 66 -3.27 -4.57 -0.31
N LEU A 67 -2.25 -4.45 0.54
CA LEU A 67 -2.21 -5.15 1.84
C LEU A 67 -3.31 -4.66 2.79
N ILE A 68 -3.45 -3.33 2.91
CA ILE A 68 -4.50 -2.70 3.73
C ILE A 68 -5.90 -3.10 3.22
N ASP A 69 -6.14 -3.00 1.92
CA ASP A 69 -7.41 -3.38 1.29
C ASP A 69 -7.73 -4.87 1.53
N LYS A 70 -6.72 -5.74 1.49
CA LYS A 70 -6.90 -7.19 1.75
C LYS A 70 -7.18 -7.47 3.22
N PHE A 71 -6.51 -6.78 4.15
CA PHE A 71 -6.72 -6.96 5.58
C PHE A 71 -8.13 -6.54 6.02
N PHE A 72 -8.64 -5.44 5.47
CA PHE A 72 -9.99 -4.93 5.78
C PHE A 72 -11.08 -5.43 4.82
N ALA A 73 -10.76 -6.34 3.89
CA ALA A 73 -11.77 -6.93 3.03
C ALA A 73 -12.77 -7.73 3.87
N PRO A 74 -14.07 -7.69 3.54
CA PRO A 74 -15.05 -8.57 4.19
C PRO A 74 -14.61 -10.03 3.99
N GLY A 75 -14.76 -10.85 5.02
CA GLY A 75 -14.49 -12.28 4.93
C GLY A 75 -15.26 -12.87 3.75
N ARG A 76 -14.60 -13.68 2.93
CA ARG A 76 -15.29 -14.46 1.89
C ARG A 76 -16.16 -15.48 2.62
N SER A 77 -17.47 -15.26 2.62
CA SER A 77 -18.47 -16.30 2.95
C SER A 77 -18.45 -17.39 1.90
#